data_AF-A0A0P9DRK7-F1
#
_entry.id   AF-A0A0P9DRK7-F1
#
_cell.length_a   1.000
_cell.length_b   1.000
_cell.length_c   1.000
_cell.angle_alpha   90.00
_cell.angle_beta   90.00
_cell.angle_gamma   90.00
#
_symmetry.space_group_name_H-M   'P 1'
#
loop_
_entity.id
_entity.type
_entity.pdbx_description
1 polymer ?
#
loop_
_entity_poly.entity_id
_entity_poly.type
_entity_poly.pdbx_seq_one_letter_code
_entity_poly.pdbx_strand_id
1 'polypeptide(L)' 'GANGGYRLSRKKDDITFLDIIHAIEGNASLFECEFVHGDECLIQAVMKEAEAKMESHLKEAKLVDLAQKQTQA' A
#
# COMPACT_ATOMS: atom_id res chain seq x y z
N GLY A 1 -14.87 24.19 -8.98
CA GLY A 1 -15.79 25.29 -9.31
C GLY A 1 -17.23 24.83 -9.19
N ALA A 2 -18.21 25.61 -9.63
CA ALA A 2 -19.64 25.30 -9.47
C ALA A 2 -20.06 23.92 -10.04
N ASN A 3 -19.33 23.39 -11.03
CA ASN A 3 -19.50 22.03 -11.58
C ASN A 3 -18.26 21.14 -11.34
N GLY A 4 -17.51 21.41 -10.28
CA GLY A 4 -16.28 20.69 -9.96
C GLY A 4 -16.53 19.43 -9.16
N GLY A 5 -15.48 18.62 -9.04
CA GLY A 5 -15.46 17.40 -8.24
C GLY A 5 -14.14 16.67 -8.47
N TYR A 6 -14.00 15.51 -7.84
CA TYR A 6 -12.85 14.64 -8.07
C TYR A 6 -13.20 13.60 -9.12
N ARG A 7 -12.20 13.28 -9.96
CA ARG A 7 -12.23 12.13 -10.85
C ARG A 7 -10.95 11.35 -10.61
N LEU A 8 -10.98 10.04 -10.89
CA LEU A 8 -9.76 9.26 -10.98
C LEU A 8 -8.82 9.91 -12.02
N SER A 9 -7.59 10.15 -11.60
CA SER A 9 -6.52 10.71 -12.43
C SER A 9 -5.90 9.66 -13.35
N ARG A 10 -6.10 8.37 -13.06
CA ARG A 10 -5.61 7.21 -13.81
C ARG A 10 -6.76 6.25 -14.13
N LYS A 11 -6.51 5.23 -14.96
CA LYS A 11 -7.50 4.18 -15.24
C LYS A 11 -7.78 3.39 -13.97
N LYS A 12 -9.04 3.01 -13.74
CA LYS A 12 -9.46 2.22 -12.58
C LYS A 12 -8.71 0.88 -12.47
N ASP A 13 -8.31 0.31 -13.60
CA ASP A 13 -7.64 -1.00 -13.68
C ASP A 13 -6.15 -0.93 -13.32
N ASP A 14 -5.62 0.28 -13.09
CA ASP A 14 -4.21 0.52 -12.75
C ASP A 14 -4.03 0.96 -11.28
N ILE A 15 -5.12 1.19 -10.53
CA ILE A 15 -5.05 1.70 -9.16
C ILE A 15 -4.98 0.52 -8.18
N THR A 16 -3.86 0.44 -7.48
CA THR A 16 -3.59 -0.60 -6.48
C THR A 16 -3.96 -0.12 -5.08
N PHE A 17 -4.11 -1.05 -4.13
CA PHE A 17 -4.28 -0.67 -2.72
C PHE A 17 -3.06 0.04 -2.17
N LEU A 18 -1.86 -0.37 -2.58
CA LEU A 18 -0.61 0.28 -2.17
C LEU A 18 -0.54 1.74 -2.64
N ASP A 19 -1.00 2.07 -3.85
CA ASP A 19 -1.10 3.47 -4.33
C ASP A 19 -1.95 4.34 -3.38
N ILE A 20 -3.07 3.79 -2.90
CA ILE A 20 -4.01 4.51 -2.03
C ILE A 20 -3.39 4.71 -0.65
N ILE A 21 -2.80 3.65 -0.08
CA ILE A 21 -2.14 3.71 1.23
C ILE A 21 -1.02 4.74 1.20
N HIS A 22 -0.13 4.69 0.21
CA HIS A 22 0.95 5.68 0.09
C HIS A 22 0.46 7.12 -0.09
N ALA A 23 -0.68 7.31 -0.77
CA ALA A 23 -1.25 8.65 -0.96
C ALA A 23 -1.87 9.24 0.31
N ILE A 24 -2.32 8.41 1.25
CA ILE A 24 -3.02 8.83 2.47
C ILE A 24 -2.06 8.82 3.67
N GLU A 25 -1.35 7.72 3.87
CA GLU A 25 -0.52 7.44 5.06
C GLU A 25 0.98 7.73 4.83
N GLY A 26 1.40 7.86 3.58
CA GLY A 26 2.82 7.95 3.21
C GLY A 26 3.50 6.59 3.06
N ASN A 27 4.82 6.60 2.98
CA ASN A 27 5.66 5.44 2.65
C ASN A 27 6.70 5.12 3.75
N ALA A 28 6.40 5.49 4.99
CA ALA A 28 7.24 5.14 6.11
C ALA A 28 7.17 3.62 6.35
N SER A 29 8.30 3.01 6.72
CA SER A 29 8.32 1.60 7.09
C SER A 29 7.44 1.36 8.32
N LEU A 30 6.76 0.22 8.33
CA LEU A 30 6.03 -0.29 9.49
C LEU A 30 6.92 -0.50 10.71
N PHE A 31 8.21 -0.76 10.50
CA PHE A 31 9.15 -1.07 11.57
C PHE A 31 10.52 -0.48 11.29
N GLU A 32 10.83 0.59 12.01
CA GLU A 32 12.18 1.13 12.10
C GLU A 32 12.86 0.62 13.37
N CYS A 33 14.04 0.03 13.20
CA CYS A 33 14.86 -0.42 14.32
C CYS A 33 15.70 0.76 14.81
N GLU A 34 15.39 1.32 15.98
CA GLU A 34 16.17 2.40 16.57
C GLU A 34 17.53 1.93 17.15
N PHE A 35 18.36 2.94 17.44
CA PHE A 35 19.81 2.92 17.66
C PHE A 35 20.41 1.64 18.30
N VAL A 36 21.44 1.11 17.62
CA VAL A 36 22.52 0.21 18.10
C VAL A 36 22.36 -1.31 17.86
N HIS A 37 21.87 -1.76 16.70
CA HIS A 37 21.94 -3.20 16.33
C HIS A 37 22.75 -3.53 15.06
N GLY A 38 23.22 -2.55 14.29
CA GLY A 38 23.94 -2.79 13.03
C GLY A 38 23.09 -3.55 12.00
N ASP A 39 23.66 -3.85 10.83
CA ASP A 39 22.95 -4.53 9.74
C ASP A 39 22.63 -6.02 10.05
N GLU A 40 23.02 -6.52 11.22
CA GLU A 40 22.88 -7.92 11.64
C GLU A 40 21.63 -8.18 12.51
N CYS A 41 20.76 -7.19 12.71
CA CYS A 41 19.54 -7.37 13.49
C CYS A 41 18.57 -8.36 12.83
N LEU A 42 18.56 -9.60 13.31
CA LEU A 42 17.69 -10.67 12.78
C LEU A 42 16.19 -10.34 12.92
N ILE A 43 15.81 -9.57 13.95
CA ILE A 43 14.43 -9.11 14.12
C ILE A 43 14.06 -8.13 13.00
N GLN A 44 14.92 -7.16 12.71
CA GLN A 44 14.70 -6.21 11.63
C GLN A 44 14.64 -6.92 10.27
N ALA A 45 15.47 -7.96 10.06
CA ALA A 45 15.42 -8.75 8.83
C ALA A 45 14.06 -9.44 8.64
N VAL A 46 13.53 -10.07 9.69
CA VAL A 46 12.20 -10.69 9.67
C VAL A 46 11.10 -9.65 9.41
N MET A 47 11.19 -8.47 10.06
CA MET A 47 10.21 -7.41 9.87
C MET A 47 10.22 -6.84 8.45
N LYS A 48 11.42 -6.60 7.87
CA LYS A 48 11.57 -6.15 6.47
C LYS A 48 11.02 -7.18 5.48
N GLU A 49 11.26 -8.46 5.72
CA GLU A 49 10.71 -9.53 4.87
C GLU A 49 9.18 -9.56 4.94
N ALA A 50 8.60 -9.44 6.13
CA ALA A 50 7.16 -9.41 6.32
C ALA A 50 6.52 -8.19 5.64
N GLU A 51 7.12 -7.00 5.81
CA GLU A 51 6.68 -5.77 5.16
C GLU A 51 6.73 -5.90 3.64
N ALA A 52 7.85 -6.37 3.07
CA ALA A 52 7.99 -6.54 1.61
C ALA A 52 6.94 -7.50 1.02
N LYS A 53 6.58 -8.57 1.73
CA LYS A 53 5.51 -9.49 1.32
C LYS A 53 4.15 -8.81 1.35
N MET A 54 3.88 -8.02 2.38
CA MET A 54 2.64 -7.25 2.49
C MET A 54 2.53 -6.21 1.36
N GLU A 55 3.57 -5.42 1.12
CA GLU A 55 3.60 -4.44 0.03
C GLU A 55 3.40 -5.10 -1.33
N SER A 56 4.07 -6.23 -1.58
CA SER A 56 3.92 -7.00 -2.82
C SER A 56 2.46 -7.44 -3.02
N HIS A 57 1.81 -7.92 -1.96
CA HIS A 57 0.39 -8.27 -2.02
C HIS A 57 -0.51 -7.06 -2.34
N LEU A 58 -0.28 -5.93 -1.65
CA LEU A 58 -1.07 -4.71 -1.80
C LEU A 58 -0.86 -4.02 -3.15
N LYS A 59 0.30 -4.21 -3.77
CA LYS A 59 0.61 -3.74 -5.13
C LYS A 59 -0.13 -4.52 -6.20
N GLU A 60 -0.42 -5.80 -5.98
CA GLU A 60 -1.20 -6.61 -6.92
C GLU A 60 -2.71 -6.52 -6.69
N ALA A 61 -3.14 -6.17 -5.46
CA ALA A 61 -4.55 -5.96 -5.14
C ALA A 61 -5.07 -4.66 -5.76
N LYS A 62 -6.03 -4.74 -6.70
CA LYS A 62 -6.58 -3.57 -7.39
C LYS A 62 -7.91 -3.12 -6.81
N LEU A 63 -8.17 -1.81 -6.84
CA LEU A 63 -9.43 -1.23 -6.38
C LEU A 63 -10.64 -1.75 -7.18
N VAL A 64 -10.45 -2.01 -8.48
CA VAL A 64 -11.51 -2.54 -9.35
C VAL A 64 -11.99 -3.92 -8.92
N ASP A 65 -11.09 -4.78 -8.43
CA ASP A 65 -11.45 -6.14 -7.99
C ASP A 65 -12.34 -6.10 -6.75
N LEU A 66 -12.09 -5.16 -5.83
CA LEU A 66 -12.95 -4.93 -4.67
C LEU A 66 -14.33 -4.42 -5.10
N ALA A 67 -14.37 -3.42 -5.99
CA ALA A 67 -15.63 -2.85 -6.47
C ALA A 67 -16.52 -3.91 -7.14
N GLN A 68 -15.92 -4.82 -7.92
CA GLN A 68 -16.64 -5.92 -8.57
C GLN A 68 -17.22 -6.91 -7.55
N LYS A 69 -16.48 -7.26 -6.49
CA LYS A 69 -16.99 -8.14 -5.42
C LYS A 69 -18.20 -7.53 -4.71
N GLN A 70 -18.20 -6.22 -4.49
CA GLN A 70 -19.32 -5.53 -3.83
C GLN A 70 -20.60 -5.55 -4.68
N THR A 71 -20.49 -5.47 -6.01
CA THR A 71 -21.66 -5.56 -6.90
C THR A 71 -22.25 -6.96 -7.06
N GLN A 72 -21.57 -7.99 -6.55
CA GLN A 72 -22.01 -9.39 -6.59
C GLN A 72 -22.67 -9.86 -5.28
N ALA A 73 -22.70 -9.01 -4.25
CA ALA A 73 -23.35 -9.24 -2.97
C ALA A 73 -24.71 -8.51 -2.94
#